data_AF-M7UPD3-F1
#
_entry.id   AF-M7UPD3-F1
#
_cell.length_a   1.000
_cell.length_b   1.000
_cell.length_c   1.000
_cell.angle_alpha   90.00
_cell.angle_beta   90.00
_cell.angle_gamma   90.00
#
_symmetry.space_group_name_H-M   'P 1'
#
loop_
_entity.id
_entity.type
_entity.pdbx_description
1 polymer ?
#
loop_
_entity_poly.entity_id
_entity_poly.type
_entity_poly.pdbx_seq_one_letter_code
_entity_poly.pdbx_strand_id
1 'polypeptide(L)'
;MLCTNRPEGFGPSSLFNSSTLPTTCFTDVILIPLPTWLALAFVPILFALGLHHRKINYNPSTAHLRSNARSSCLYLTFLIIYYFLIFANIAMITLEIVRLSNLNYGIGLLPFAYGGILLSAALFWSEGIQRRVKWWQGINMLVWIGGIVMSAVQVIGLKQQYGYDGRKGSKYPVSDQILDVAVMAGVYAVIALLEIVLVVWRGKRRTSALRSERGEMGAFEYGRGVSESSGMKE
;
A
#
# COMPACT_ATOMS: atom_id res chain seq x y z
N MET A 1 12.65 -11.78 -23.13
CA MET A 1 12.42 -10.63 -24.03
C MET A 1 11.20 -9.86 -23.52
N LEU A 2 11.30 -8.55 -23.28
CA LEU A 2 10.26 -7.80 -22.53
C LEU A 2 8.92 -7.67 -23.27
N CYS A 3 8.90 -7.66 -24.61
CA CYS A 3 7.69 -7.40 -25.41
C CYS A 3 7.51 -8.33 -26.62
N THR A 4 7.97 -9.58 -26.53
CA THR A 4 7.77 -10.57 -27.60
C THR A 4 6.28 -10.84 -27.84
N ASN A 5 5.92 -11.03 -29.12
CA ASN A 5 4.56 -11.35 -29.58
C ASN A 5 3.48 -10.29 -29.28
N ARG A 6 3.85 -9.05 -28.96
CA ARG A 6 2.90 -7.93 -28.84
C ARG A 6 2.73 -7.23 -30.20
N PRO A 7 1.50 -6.98 -30.66
CA PRO A 7 1.25 -6.40 -31.99
C PRO A 7 1.80 -4.98 -32.15
N GLU A 8 2.00 -4.25 -31.05
CA GLU A 8 2.31 -2.80 -31.08
C GLU A 8 3.79 -2.45 -30.89
N GLY A 9 4.67 -3.44 -30.65
CA GLY A 9 6.10 -3.18 -30.41
C GLY A 9 6.37 -2.32 -29.16
N PHE A 10 7.55 -1.69 -29.09
CA PHE A 10 7.96 -0.75 -28.02
C PHE A 10 7.91 0.69 -28.54
N GLY A 11 7.05 1.54 -28.00
CA GLY A 11 6.95 2.95 -28.39
C GLY A 11 6.04 3.80 -27.50
N PRO A 12 6.24 5.13 -27.46
CA PRO A 12 5.42 6.04 -26.65
C PRO A 12 4.00 6.26 -27.18
N SER A 13 3.71 5.83 -28.40
CA SER A 13 2.41 5.94 -29.07
C SER A 13 2.13 4.69 -29.90
N SER A 14 0.88 4.22 -29.91
CA SER A 14 0.48 3.10 -30.74
C SER A 14 0.34 3.52 -32.22
N LEU A 15 0.84 2.68 -33.12
CA LEU A 15 0.70 2.86 -34.58
C LEU A 15 -0.72 2.55 -35.09
N PHE A 16 -1.57 1.95 -34.25
CA PHE A 16 -2.89 1.46 -34.62
C PHE A 16 -4.01 2.51 -34.49
N ASN A 17 -3.79 3.69 -33.87
CA ASN A 17 -4.71 4.83 -33.98
C ASN A 17 -4.14 6.14 -33.41
N SER A 18 -4.65 7.27 -33.92
CA SER A 18 -4.37 8.68 -33.59
C SER A 18 -4.71 9.14 -32.16
N SER A 19 -4.67 8.23 -31.18
CA SER A 19 -4.94 8.53 -29.77
C SER A 19 -3.62 8.55 -29.00
N THR A 20 -3.46 9.53 -28.11
CA THR A 20 -2.31 9.81 -27.24
C THR A 20 -2.02 8.73 -26.18
N LEU A 21 -2.52 7.50 -26.38
CA LEU A 21 -2.35 6.39 -25.45
C LEU A 21 -1.06 5.61 -25.79
N PRO A 22 -0.20 5.35 -24.80
CA PRO A 22 1.06 4.64 -25.01
C PRO A 22 0.85 3.18 -25.41
N THR A 23 1.84 2.59 -26.09
CA THR A 23 1.82 1.16 -26.43
C THR A 23 1.67 0.32 -25.16
N THR A 24 0.96 -0.80 -25.25
CA THR A 24 0.78 -1.69 -24.09
C THR A 24 2.11 -2.20 -23.50
N CYS A 25 3.14 -2.35 -24.34
CA CYS A 25 4.50 -2.66 -23.91
C CYS A 25 5.17 -1.50 -23.14
N PHE A 26 5.02 -0.25 -23.60
CA PHE A 26 5.49 0.93 -22.85
C PHE A 26 4.77 1.07 -21.51
N THR A 27 3.47 0.81 -21.47
CA THR A 27 2.68 0.80 -20.24
C THR A 27 3.24 -0.22 -19.24
N ASP A 28 3.48 -1.45 -19.67
CA ASP A 28 3.93 -2.52 -18.80
C ASP A 28 5.40 -2.39 -18.35
N VAL A 29 6.22 -1.63 -19.09
CA VAL A 29 7.65 -1.42 -18.80
C VAL A 29 7.90 -0.14 -18.00
N ILE A 30 7.17 0.94 -18.28
CA ILE A 30 7.47 2.27 -17.73
C ILE A 30 6.37 2.73 -16.78
N LEU A 31 5.10 2.61 -17.16
CA LEU A 31 3.99 3.15 -16.38
C LEU A 31 3.65 2.25 -15.18
N ILE A 32 3.43 0.95 -15.38
CA ILE A 32 3.07 0.01 -14.31
C ILE A 32 4.06 0.03 -13.13
N PRO A 33 5.40 0.02 -13.34
CA PRO A 33 6.33 0.03 -12.21
C PRO A 33 6.58 1.43 -11.62
N LEU A 34 6.11 2.51 -12.25
CA LEU A 34 6.37 3.90 -11.82
C LEU A 34 5.97 4.18 -10.37
N PRO A 35 4.79 3.76 -9.87
CA PRO A 35 4.43 3.96 -8.46
C PRO A 35 5.42 3.25 -7.52
N THR A 36 5.91 2.08 -7.91
CA THR A 36 6.90 1.32 -7.14
C THR A 36 8.26 2.04 -7.14
N TRP A 37 8.67 2.60 -8.28
CA TRP A 37 9.93 3.33 -8.40
C TRP A 37 9.92 4.59 -7.54
N LEU A 38 8.82 5.34 -7.59
CA LEU A 38 8.61 6.50 -6.72
C LEU A 38 8.64 6.08 -5.24
N ALA A 39 7.92 5.02 -4.87
CA ALA A 39 7.93 4.53 -3.49
C ALA A 39 9.34 4.15 -3.02
N LEU A 40 10.08 3.40 -3.83
CA LEU A 40 11.47 3.02 -3.53
C LEU A 40 12.41 4.22 -3.41
N ALA A 41 12.21 5.28 -4.20
CA ALA A 41 13.00 6.49 -4.12
C ALA A 41 12.66 7.33 -2.87
N PHE A 42 11.36 7.46 -2.54
CA PHE A 42 10.92 8.30 -1.42
C PHE A 42 11.23 7.69 -0.04
N VAL A 43 11.22 6.36 0.10
CA VAL A 43 11.52 5.69 1.38
C VAL A 43 12.88 6.10 1.98
N PRO A 44 14.03 5.96 1.29
CA PRO A 44 15.33 6.30 1.86
C PRO A 44 15.48 7.80 2.12
N ILE A 45 14.91 8.66 1.26
CA ILE A 45 14.92 10.13 1.43
C ILE A 45 14.20 10.51 2.72
N LEU A 46 12.96 10.02 2.90
CA LEU A 46 12.15 10.33 4.07
C LEU A 46 12.71 9.69 5.34
N PHE A 47 13.36 8.52 5.22
CA PHE A 47 14.08 7.90 6.33
C PHE A 47 15.27 8.75 6.79
N ALA A 48 16.11 9.23 5.87
CA ALA A 48 17.25 10.10 6.16
C ALA A 48 16.81 11.42 6.82
N LEU A 49 15.75 12.06 6.29
CA LEU A 49 15.16 13.27 6.89
C LEU A 49 14.63 13.01 8.31
N GLY A 50 14.01 11.84 8.53
CA GLY A 50 13.52 11.42 9.84
C GLY A 50 14.65 11.23 10.87
N LEU A 51 15.80 10.68 10.45
CA LEU A 51 16.98 10.59 11.31
C LEU A 51 17.55 11.97 11.67
N HIS A 52 17.62 12.88 10.70
CA HIS A 52 18.16 14.22 10.88
C HIS A 52 17.33 15.03 11.88
N HIS A 53 16.00 15.07 11.73
CA HIS A 53 15.14 15.83 12.64
C HIS A 53 15.06 15.24 14.06
N ARG A 54 15.18 13.92 14.21
CA ARG A 54 15.13 13.29 15.54
C ARG A 54 16.39 13.54 16.36
N LYS A 55 17.57 13.68 15.73
CA LYS A 55 18.80 14.08 16.44
C LYS A 55 18.67 15.46 17.10
N ILE A 56 17.88 16.36 16.50
CA ILE A 56 17.69 17.73 16.98
C ILE A 56 16.66 17.81 18.12
N ASN A 57 15.65 16.93 18.13
CA ASN A 57 14.50 17.00 19.05
C ASN A 57 14.28 15.71 19.86
N TYR A 58 15.34 15.09 20.38
CA TYR A 58 15.21 13.86 21.17
C TYR A 58 14.72 14.17 22.60
N ASN A 59 13.46 13.85 22.89
CA ASN A 59 12.90 13.92 24.24
C ASN A 59 12.66 12.49 24.79
N PRO A 60 13.42 12.03 25.80
CA PRO A 60 13.46 10.62 26.23
C PRO A 60 12.16 10.10 26.87
N SER A 61 11.25 10.98 27.31
CA SER A 61 10.10 10.60 28.14
C SER A 61 8.94 9.90 27.42
N THR A 62 9.02 9.65 26.11
CA THR A 62 7.93 8.97 25.35
C THR A 62 8.21 7.51 25.02
N ALA A 63 9.41 6.99 25.34
CA ALA A 63 9.81 5.62 25.03
C ALA A 63 9.09 4.55 25.88
N HIS A 64 8.64 4.90 27.10
CA HIS A 64 7.97 3.99 28.02
C HIS A 64 6.47 3.79 27.73
N LEU A 65 5.86 4.61 26.86
CA LEU A 65 4.43 4.55 26.50
C LEU A 65 4.10 3.48 25.45
N ARG A 66 4.81 2.34 25.46
CA ARG A 66 4.38 1.15 24.72
C ARG A 66 3.31 0.44 25.55
N SER A 67 2.22 1.16 25.84
CA SER A 67 1.07 0.57 26.51
C SER A 67 0.49 -0.51 25.61
N ASN A 68 0.38 -1.70 26.18
CA ASN A 68 -0.13 -2.90 25.52
C ASN A 68 -1.64 -2.72 25.36
N ALA A 69 -2.04 -1.88 24.41
CA ALA A 69 -3.43 -1.57 24.14
C ALA A 69 -4.12 -2.85 23.66
N ARG A 70 -4.91 -3.47 24.54
CA ARG A 70 -5.72 -4.67 24.29
C ARG A 70 -6.41 -4.51 22.94
N SER A 71 -5.93 -5.24 21.92
CA SER A 71 -6.47 -5.11 20.58
C SER A 71 -7.90 -5.61 20.57
N SER A 72 -8.88 -4.73 20.37
CA SER A 72 -10.26 -5.19 20.20
C SER A 72 -10.33 -6.17 19.02
N CYS A 73 -11.12 -7.24 19.19
CA CYS A 73 -11.30 -8.30 18.20
C CYS A 73 -11.54 -7.73 16.79
N LEU A 74 -12.40 -6.71 16.66
CA LEU A 74 -12.68 -6.05 15.38
C LEU A 74 -11.43 -5.49 14.69
N TYR A 75 -10.52 -4.85 15.42
CA TYR A 75 -9.29 -4.34 14.82
C TYR A 75 -8.39 -5.45 14.28
N LEU A 76 -8.32 -6.57 15.02
CA LEU A 76 -7.60 -7.75 14.57
C LEU A 76 -8.26 -8.32 13.30
N THR A 77 -9.59 -8.39 13.25
CA THR A 77 -10.34 -8.83 12.07
C THR A 77 -10.02 -7.97 10.84
N PHE A 78 -10.13 -6.64 10.93
CA PHE A 78 -9.79 -5.76 9.82
C PHE A 78 -8.32 -5.84 9.41
N LEU A 79 -7.41 -6.07 10.37
CA LEU A 79 -5.99 -6.27 10.11
C LEU A 79 -5.73 -7.57 9.34
N ILE A 80 -6.39 -8.67 9.73
CA ILE A 80 -6.31 -9.95 9.02
C ILE A 80 -6.84 -9.80 7.60
N ILE A 81 -8.01 -9.17 7.43
CA ILE A 81 -8.61 -8.92 6.11
C ILE A 81 -7.64 -8.09 5.24
N TYR A 82 -7.03 -7.06 5.80
CA TYR A 82 -6.06 -6.21 5.09
C TYR A 82 -4.87 -7.02 4.53
N TYR A 83 -4.20 -7.83 5.37
CA TYR A 83 -3.08 -8.65 4.90
C TYR A 83 -3.51 -9.79 3.98
N PHE A 84 -4.69 -10.36 4.20
CA PHE A 84 -5.27 -11.35 3.31
C PHE A 84 -5.50 -10.78 1.91
N LEU A 85 -6.04 -9.56 1.80
CA LEU A 85 -6.24 -8.89 0.52
C LEU A 85 -4.92 -8.55 -0.18
N ILE A 86 -3.88 -8.16 0.57
CA ILE A 86 -2.53 -7.98 0.03
C ILE A 86 -2.01 -9.28 -0.57
N PHE A 87 -2.12 -10.38 0.17
CA PHE A 87 -1.70 -11.71 -0.30
C PHE A 87 -2.51 -12.15 -1.53
N ALA A 88 -3.83 -11.94 -1.53
CA ALA A 88 -4.69 -12.23 -2.66
C ALA A 88 -4.30 -11.40 -3.91
N ASN A 89 -3.93 -10.14 -3.74
CA ASN A 89 -3.49 -9.29 -4.85
C ASN A 89 -2.15 -9.79 -5.44
N ILE A 90 -1.20 -10.20 -4.60
CA ILE A 90 0.05 -10.85 -5.02
C ILE A 90 -0.26 -12.12 -5.84
N ALA A 91 -1.18 -12.95 -5.35
CA ALA A 91 -1.60 -14.17 -6.06
C ALA A 91 -2.25 -13.85 -7.42
N MET A 92 -3.10 -12.82 -7.51
CA MET A 92 -3.72 -12.38 -8.77
C MET A 92 -2.67 -11.91 -9.79
N ILE A 93 -1.68 -11.10 -9.37
CA ILE A 93 -0.56 -10.68 -10.22
C ILE A 93 0.24 -11.91 -10.69
N THR A 94 0.40 -12.92 -9.83
CA THR A 94 1.09 -14.16 -10.16
C THR A 94 0.33 -14.93 -11.24
N LEU A 95 -1.00 -15.04 -11.10
CA LEU A 95 -1.85 -15.70 -12.08
C LEU A 95 -1.82 -14.98 -13.42
N GLU A 96 -1.84 -13.65 -13.45
CA GLU A 96 -1.70 -12.89 -14.69
C GLU A 96 -0.37 -13.20 -15.39
N ILE A 97 0.75 -13.15 -14.65
CA ILE A 97 2.08 -13.44 -15.20
C ILE A 97 2.16 -14.87 -15.74
N VAL A 98 1.66 -15.86 -15.00
CA VAL A 98 1.67 -17.27 -15.43
C VAL A 98 0.80 -17.47 -16.67
N ARG A 99 -0.37 -16.83 -16.72
CA ARG A 99 -1.28 -16.90 -17.88
C ARG A 99 -0.65 -16.25 -19.12
N LEU A 100 0.02 -15.10 -18.97
CA LEU A 100 0.74 -14.43 -20.05
C LEU A 100 1.97 -15.23 -20.52
N SER A 101 2.71 -15.83 -19.57
CA SER A 101 3.86 -16.69 -19.87
C SER A 101 3.45 -17.94 -20.65
N ASN A 102 2.32 -18.56 -20.31
CA ASN A 102 1.79 -19.71 -21.05
C ASN A 102 1.36 -19.38 -22.49
N LEU A 103 1.11 -18.10 -22.79
CA LEU A 103 0.84 -17.61 -24.14
C LEU A 103 2.11 -17.16 -24.88
N ASN A 104 3.30 -17.30 -24.29
CA ASN A 104 4.57 -16.75 -24.80
C ASN A 104 4.52 -15.24 -25.08
N TYR A 105 3.70 -14.50 -24.35
CA TYR A 105 3.64 -13.04 -24.42
C TYR A 105 4.70 -12.41 -23.52
N GLY A 106 5.22 -11.25 -23.94
CA GLY A 106 6.10 -10.44 -23.10
C GLY A 106 5.45 -10.07 -21.76
N ILE A 107 6.15 -10.41 -20.67
CA ILE A 107 5.73 -10.21 -19.27
C ILE A 107 6.05 -8.77 -18.79
N GLY A 108 6.78 -7.98 -19.59
CA GLY A 108 7.12 -6.59 -19.26
C GLY A 108 7.84 -6.45 -17.90
N LEU A 109 7.55 -5.37 -17.18
CA LEU A 109 7.96 -5.15 -15.78
C LEU A 109 6.81 -5.35 -14.79
N LEU A 110 5.76 -6.12 -15.15
CA LEU A 110 4.73 -6.55 -14.19
C LEU A 110 5.31 -7.12 -12.88
N PRO A 111 6.38 -7.94 -12.89
CA PRO A 111 6.97 -8.47 -11.65
C PRO A 111 7.51 -7.38 -10.71
N PHE A 112 7.75 -6.17 -11.20
CA PHE A 112 8.20 -5.07 -10.35
C PHE A 112 7.09 -4.55 -9.43
N ALA A 113 5.81 -4.77 -9.78
CA ALA A 113 4.68 -4.44 -8.91
C ALA A 113 4.72 -5.21 -7.57
N TYR A 114 5.31 -6.41 -7.53
CA TYR A 114 5.56 -7.13 -6.28
C TYR A 114 6.37 -6.31 -5.29
N GLY A 115 7.39 -5.59 -5.79
CA GLY A 115 8.25 -4.76 -4.97
C GLY A 115 7.45 -3.69 -4.23
N GLY A 116 6.52 -3.02 -4.91
CA GLY A 116 5.69 -1.97 -4.32
C GLY A 116 4.74 -2.51 -3.25
N ILE A 117 4.08 -3.63 -3.52
CA ILE A 117 3.13 -4.24 -2.58
C ILE A 117 3.86 -4.77 -1.34
N LEU A 118 4.97 -5.49 -1.52
CA LEU A 118 5.77 -6.00 -0.41
C LEU A 118 6.35 -4.87 0.43
N LEU A 119 6.81 -3.78 -0.21
CA LEU A 119 7.27 -2.58 0.48
C LEU A 119 6.15 -1.94 1.31
N SER A 120 4.95 -1.77 0.74
CA SER A 120 3.80 -1.21 1.45
C SER A 120 3.38 -2.06 2.64
N ALA A 121 3.38 -3.39 2.49
CA ALA A 121 3.10 -4.33 3.57
C ALA A 121 4.16 -4.21 4.69
N ALA A 122 5.44 -4.15 4.33
CA ALA A 122 6.54 -3.98 5.27
C ALA A 122 6.48 -2.62 6.00
N LEU A 123 6.15 -1.54 5.29
CA LEU A 123 5.97 -0.21 5.87
C LEU A 123 4.79 -0.19 6.84
N PHE A 124 3.66 -0.79 6.49
CA PHE A 124 2.50 -0.85 7.39
C PHE A 124 2.77 -1.71 8.63
N TRP A 125 3.41 -2.87 8.45
CA TRP A 125 3.81 -3.78 9.55
C TRP A 125 4.79 -3.11 10.52
N SER A 126 5.79 -2.41 9.99
CA SER A 126 6.85 -1.77 10.77
C SER A 126 6.47 -0.38 11.34
N GLU A 127 5.26 0.12 11.06
CA GLU A 127 4.85 1.52 11.31
C GLU A 127 5.80 2.54 10.66
N GLY A 128 6.26 2.27 9.44
CA GLY A 128 7.29 3.05 8.75
C GLY A 128 8.68 2.93 9.39
N ILE A 129 8.94 1.80 10.05
CA ILE A 129 10.13 1.48 10.88
C ILE A 129 10.18 2.30 12.18
N GLN A 130 9.22 2.08 13.09
CA GLN A 130 9.10 2.78 14.38
C GLN A 130 8.89 4.30 14.25
N ARG A 131 8.01 4.73 13.33
CA ARG A 131 7.66 6.14 13.08
C ARG A 131 8.81 7.02 12.60
N ARG A 132 9.94 6.44 12.17
CA ARG A 132 11.06 7.23 11.62
C ARG A 132 10.66 7.93 10.32
N VAL A 133 9.87 7.26 9.50
CA VAL A 133 9.32 7.82 8.26
C VAL A 133 7.96 8.45 8.56
N LYS A 134 7.90 9.76 8.81
CA LYS A 134 6.64 10.45 9.19
C LYS A 134 5.53 10.33 8.13
N TRP A 135 5.92 10.26 6.86
CA TRP A 135 5.02 10.21 5.70
C TRP A 135 4.85 8.80 5.11
N TRP A 136 5.10 7.74 5.89
CA TRP A 136 5.02 6.36 5.40
C TRP A 136 3.65 5.99 4.82
N GLN A 137 2.56 6.52 5.40
CA GLN A 137 1.20 6.32 4.88
C GLN A 137 1.04 6.95 3.50
N GLY A 138 1.68 8.10 3.23
CA GLY A 138 1.65 8.73 1.91
C GLY A 138 2.31 7.85 0.85
N ILE A 139 3.40 7.16 1.21
CA ILE A 139 4.09 6.21 0.32
C ILE A 139 3.17 5.01 0.02
N ASN A 140 2.54 4.43 1.04
CA ASN A 140 1.60 3.33 0.84
C ASN A 140 0.40 3.76 -0.03
N MET A 141 -0.19 4.92 0.24
CA MET A 141 -1.28 5.46 -0.58
C MET A 141 -0.84 5.72 -2.02
N LEU A 142 0.40 6.15 -2.26
CA LEU A 142 0.96 6.28 -3.61
C LEU A 142 0.99 4.92 -4.32
N VAL A 143 1.41 3.85 -3.63
CA VAL A 143 1.39 2.50 -4.19
C VAL A 143 -0.04 2.03 -4.47
N TRP A 144 -0.98 2.22 -3.54
CA TRP A 144 -2.35 1.76 -3.72
C TRP A 144 -3.09 2.54 -4.81
N ILE A 145 -3.05 3.87 -4.78
CA ILE A 145 -3.67 4.72 -5.81
C ILE A 145 -2.99 4.50 -7.16
N GLY A 146 -1.65 4.43 -7.18
CA GLY A 146 -0.89 4.10 -8.38
C GLY A 146 -1.29 2.75 -8.97
N GLY A 147 -1.48 1.73 -8.13
CA GLY A 147 -1.99 0.42 -8.54
C GLY A 147 -3.38 0.49 -9.18
N ILE A 148 -4.31 1.26 -8.61
CA ILE A 148 -5.65 1.49 -9.18
C ILE A 148 -5.54 2.15 -10.56
N VAL A 149 -4.79 3.26 -10.64
CA VAL A 149 -4.65 4.05 -11.86
C VAL A 149 -4.01 3.22 -12.97
N MET A 150 -2.93 2.50 -12.69
CA MET A 150 -2.24 1.68 -13.69
C MET A 150 -3.09 0.49 -14.13
N SER A 151 -3.84 -0.15 -13.22
CA SER A 151 -4.80 -1.19 -13.59
C SER A 151 -5.90 -0.65 -14.51
N ALA A 152 -6.38 0.58 -14.26
CA ALA A 152 -7.37 1.23 -15.12
C ALA A 152 -6.80 1.54 -16.52
N VAL A 153 -5.57 2.05 -16.60
CA VAL A 153 -4.87 2.27 -17.88
C VAL A 153 -4.72 0.96 -18.65
N GLN A 154 -4.36 -0.13 -17.98
CA GLN A 154 -4.23 -1.45 -18.58
C GLN A 154 -5.57 -1.98 -19.10
N VAL A 155 -6.68 -1.82 -18.35
CA VAL A 155 -8.03 -2.19 -18.81
C VAL A 155 -8.44 -1.38 -20.05
N ILE A 156 -8.15 -0.08 -20.08
CA ILE A 156 -8.46 0.77 -21.24
C ILE A 156 -7.66 0.31 -22.46
N GLY A 157 -6.36 0.06 -22.30
CA GLY A 157 -5.50 -0.45 -23.37
C GLY A 157 -5.97 -1.80 -23.90
N LEU A 158 -6.37 -2.72 -23.01
CA LEU A 158 -6.90 -4.03 -23.39
C LEU A 158 -8.26 -3.95 -24.10
N LYS A 159 -9.16 -3.07 -23.66
CA LYS A 159 -10.45 -2.83 -24.35
C LYS A 159 -10.24 -2.32 -25.78
N GLN A 160 -9.22 -1.49 -25.99
CA GLN A 160 -8.90 -0.98 -27.32
C GLN A 160 -8.35 -2.08 -28.23
N GLN A 161 -7.54 -3.00 -27.70
CA GLN A 161 -7.07 -4.18 -28.42
C GLN A 161 -8.16 -5.21 -28.71
N TYR A 162 -9.16 -5.33 -27.84
CA TYR A 162 -10.31 -6.23 -28.05
C TYR A 162 -11.06 -5.96 -29.37
N GLY A 163 -11.06 -4.71 -29.83
CA GLY A 163 -11.70 -4.30 -31.09
C GLY A 163 -10.92 -4.65 -32.36
N TYR A 164 -9.59 -4.82 -32.27
CA TYR A 164 -8.71 -5.02 -33.43
C TYR A 164 -8.15 -6.44 -33.54
N ASP A 165 -7.72 -7.02 -32.41
CA ASP A 165 -7.06 -8.33 -32.35
C ASP A 165 -7.46 -9.04 -31.03
N GLY A 166 -8.76 -9.02 -30.75
CA GLY A 166 -9.33 -9.76 -29.63
C GLY A 166 -9.01 -11.23 -29.83
N ARG A 167 -8.09 -11.76 -29.00
CA ARG A 167 -7.58 -13.16 -29.00
C ARG A 167 -8.69 -14.20 -28.75
N LYS A 168 -9.74 -14.18 -29.56
CA LYS A 168 -10.96 -14.99 -29.50
C LYS A 168 -10.55 -16.44 -29.80
N GLY A 169 -10.67 -17.32 -28.81
CA GLY A 169 -10.30 -18.74 -28.91
C GLY A 169 -8.93 -19.12 -28.34
N SER A 170 -8.16 -18.18 -27.79
CA SER A 170 -6.93 -18.50 -27.03
C SER A 170 -7.24 -18.96 -25.60
N LYS A 171 -6.31 -19.65 -24.94
CA LYS A 171 -6.45 -20.15 -23.56
C LYS A 171 -6.63 -19.03 -22.50
N TYR A 172 -6.39 -17.77 -22.87
CA TYR A 172 -6.62 -16.60 -22.02
C TYR A 172 -7.08 -15.40 -22.87
N PRO A 173 -8.39 -15.27 -23.10
CA PRO A 173 -8.94 -14.20 -23.93
C PRO A 173 -8.81 -12.85 -23.24
N VAL A 174 -8.77 -11.79 -24.05
CA VAL A 174 -8.62 -10.41 -23.57
C VAL A 174 -9.77 -9.99 -22.64
N SER A 175 -10.96 -10.58 -22.77
CA SER A 175 -12.09 -10.38 -21.83
C SER A 175 -11.75 -10.81 -20.41
N ASP A 176 -11.10 -11.96 -20.27
CA ASP A 176 -10.76 -12.55 -18.97
C ASP A 176 -9.60 -11.76 -18.35
N GLN A 177 -8.66 -11.30 -19.19
CA GLN A 177 -7.60 -10.39 -18.75
C GLN A 177 -8.14 -9.05 -18.25
N ILE A 178 -9.11 -8.45 -18.95
CA ILE A 178 -9.78 -7.23 -18.48
C ILE A 178 -10.45 -7.46 -17.13
N LEU A 179 -11.12 -8.61 -16.95
CA LEU A 179 -11.79 -8.94 -15.70
C LEU A 179 -10.78 -9.10 -14.55
N ASP A 180 -9.70 -9.86 -14.77
CA ASP A 180 -8.66 -10.07 -13.75
C ASP A 180 -8.04 -8.75 -13.30
N VAL A 181 -7.69 -7.87 -14.25
CA VAL A 181 -7.08 -6.56 -13.96
C VAL A 181 -8.07 -5.61 -13.28
N ALA A 182 -9.35 -5.63 -13.68
CA ALA A 182 -10.38 -4.84 -13.03
C ALA A 182 -10.62 -5.29 -11.57
N VAL A 183 -10.59 -6.60 -11.32
CA VAL A 183 -10.66 -7.15 -9.95
C VAL A 183 -9.45 -6.70 -9.13
N MET A 184 -8.24 -6.75 -9.69
CA MET A 184 -7.04 -6.23 -9.02
C MET A 184 -7.16 -4.75 -8.64
N ALA A 185 -7.69 -3.91 -9.54
CA ALA A 185 -7.96 -2.50 -9.24
C ALA A 185 -8.93 -2.33 -8.06
N GLY A 186 -10.01 -3.12 -8.03
CA GLY A 186 -10.97 -3.14 -6.91
C GLY A 186 -10.32 -3.55 -5.60
N VAL A 187 -9.47 -4.59 -5.61
CA VAL A 187 -8.73 -5.03 -4.41
C VAL A 187 -7.79 -3.93 -3.91
N TYR A 188 -7.08 -3.22 -4.79
CA TYR A 188 -6.26 -2.07 -4.40
C TYR A 188 -7.08 -0.97 -3.73
N ALA A 189 -8.28 -0.66 -4.23
CA ALA A 189 -9.16 0.34 -3.64
C ALA A 189 -9.63 -0.06 -2.22
N VAL A 190 -10.00 -1.33 -2.03
CA VAL A 190 -10.40 -1.85 -0.71
C VAL A 190 -9.21 -1.82 0.26
N ILE A 191 -8.01 -2.20 -0.17
CA ILE A 191 -6.79 -2.11 0.64
C ILE A 191 -6.53 -0.66 1.06
N ALA A 192 -6.62 0.31 0.13
CA ALA A 192 -6.42 1.73 0.43
C ALA A 192 -7.42 2.23 1.50
N LEU A 193 -8.69 1.87 1.37
CA LEU A 193 -9.73 2.24 2.33
C LEU A 193 -9.49 1.60 3.70
N LEU A 194 -9.16 0.31 3.73
CA LEU A 194 -8.84 -0.40 4.97
C LEU A 194 -7.61 0.19 5.67
N GLU A 195 -6.58 0.59 4.91
CA GLU A 195 -5.40 1.23 5.48
C GLU A 195 -5.78 2.53 6.20
N ILE A 196 -6.58 3.39 5.56
CA ILE A 196 -7.07 4.63 6.17
C ILE A 196 -7.83 4.33 7.47
N VAL A 197 -8.77 3.38 7.43
CA VAL A 197 -9.57 2.99 8.61
C VAL A 197 -8.67 2.47 9.74
N LEU A 198 -7.73 1.57 9.43
CA LEU A 198 -6.82 0.99 10.42
C LEU A 198 -5.88 2.03 11.03
N VAL A 199 -5.39 2.99 10.25
CA VAL A 199 -4.54 4.09 10.73
C VAL A 199 -5.33 5.03 11.65
N VAL A 200 -6.52 5.47 11.22
CA VAL A 200 -7.39 6.34 12.02
C VAL A 200 -7.78 5.66 13.33
N TRP A 201 -8.16 4.37 13.28
CA TRP A 201 -8.56 3.63 14.47
C TRP A 201 -7.39 3.42 15.43
N ARG A 202 -6.19 3.12 14.91
CA ARG A 202 -4.97 3.02 15.71
C ARG A 202 -4.61 4.36 16.37
N GLY A 203 -4.77 5.48 15.64
CA GLY A 203 -4.59 6.83 16.15
C GLY A 203 -5.53 7.15 17.31
N LYS A 204 -6.83 6.89 17.14
CA LYS A 204 -7.86 7.09 18.17
C LYS A 204 -7.59 6.25 19.42
N ARG A 205 -7.13 5.00 19.27
CA ARG A 205 -6.78 4.15 20.42
C ARG A 205 -5.59 4.68 21.21
N ARG A 206 -4.56 5.18 20.53
CA ARG A 206 -3.40 5.79 21.18
C ARG A 206 -3.80 7.04 21.98
N THR A 207 -4.66 7.91 21.44
CA THR A 207 -5.11 9.10 22.18
C THR A 207 -6.01 8.74 23.36
N SER A 208 -6.89 7.74 23.22
CA SER A 208 -7.69 7.23 24.33
C SER A 208 -6.84 6.63 25.46
N ALA A 209 -5.79 5.85 25.14
CA ALA A 209 -4.89 5.29 26.13
C ALA A 209 -4.15 6.39 26.92
N LEU A 210 -3.62 7.41 26.23
CA LEU A 210 -2.95 8.55 26.87
C LEU A 210 -3.89 9.35 27.78
N ARG A 211 -5.17 9.47 27.42
CA ARG A 211 -6.17 10.15 28.26
C ARG A 211 -6.50 9.34 29.52
N SER A 212 -6.57 8.02 29.39
CA SER A 212 -6.78 7.11 30.53
C SER A 212 -5.63 7.20 31.53
N GLU A 213 -4.38 7.09 31.06
CA GLU A 213 -3.19 7.18 31.92
C GLU A 213 -3.07 8.55 32.61
N ARG A 214 -3.41 9.65 31.92
CA ARG A 214 -3.45 10.99 32.54
C ARG A 214 -4.53 11.09 33.63
N GLY A 215 -5.69 10.46 33.42
CA GLY A 215 -6.76 10.41 34.41
C GLY A 215 -6.38 9.60 35.65
N GLU A 216 -5.71 8.46 35.47
CA GLU A 216 -5.20 7.64 36.57
C GLU A 216 -4.09 8.36 37.37
N MET A 217 -3.16 9.05 36.69
CA MET A 217 -2.14 9.87 37.37
C MET A 217 -2.76 10.99 38.20
N GLY A 218 -3.77 11.69 37.68
CA GLY A 218 -4.48 12.75 38.42
C GLY A 218 -5.25 12.23 39.63
N ALA A 219 -5.85 11.03 39.53
CA ALA A 219 -6.52 10.38 40.66
C ALA A 219 -5.51 9.94 41.74
N PHE A 220 -4.33 9.45 41.33
CA PHE A 220 -3.27 9.03 42.24
C PHE A 220 -2.61 10.22 42.97
N GLU A 221 -2.35 11.34 42.29
CA GLU A 221 -1.87 12.57 42.92
C GLU A 221 -2.88 13.14 43.93
N TYR A 222 -4.18 13.14 43.58
CA TYR A 222 -5.23 13.58 44.49
C TYR A 222 -5.30 12.69 45.75
N GLY A 223 -5.21 11.36 45.59
CA GLY A 223 -5.21 10.43 46.73
C GLY A 223 -4.01 10.60 47.66
N ARG A 224 -2.82 10.87 47.11
CA ARG A 224 -1.61 11.12 47.91
C ARG A 224 -1.70 12.42 48.72
N GLY A 225 -2.19 13.51 48.11
CA GLY A 225 -2.35 14.80 48.81
C GLY A 225 -3.35 14.74 49.98
N VAL A 226 -4.40 13.91 49.86
CA VAL A 226 -5.35 13.68 50.95
C VAL A 226 -4.73 12.84 52.09
N SER A 227 -3.89 11.86 51.75
CA SER A 227 -3.15 11.02 52.72
C SER A 227 -2.11 11.82 53.53
N GLU A 228 -1.39 12.76 52.91
CA GLU A 228 -0.42 13.61 53.63
C GLU A 228 -1.11 14.63 54.54
N SER A 229 -2.26 15.17 54.13
CA SER A 229 -3.05 16.12 54.92
C SER A 229 -3.67 15.50 56.19
N SER A 230 -3.95 14.19 56.16
CA SER A 230 -4.56 13.46 57.29
C SER A 230 -3.54 12.95 58.32
N GLY A 231 -2.26 12.83 57.97
CA GLY A 231 -1.18 12.43 58.89
C GLY A 231 -0.58 13.56 59.74
N MET A 232 -1.00 14.81 59.53
CA MET A 232 -0.45 15.99 60.22
C MET A 232 -1.36 16.52 61.34
N LYS A 233 -2.33 15.71 61.79
CA LYS A 233 -3.31 16.05 62.84
C LYS A 233 -3.19 15.23 64.12
N GLU A 234 -2.07 14.54 64.34
CA GLU A 234 -1.74 13.95 65.65
C GLU A 234 -0.60 14.71 66.33
#